data_AF-A0A8D5AGY7-F1
#
_entry.id   AF-A0A8D5AGY7-F1
#
_cell.length_a   1.000
_cell.length_b   1.000
_cell.length_c   1.000
_cell.angle_alpha   90.00
_cell.angle_beta   90.00
_cell.angle_gamma   90.00
#
_symmetry.space_group_name_H-M   'P 1'
#
loop_
_entity.id
_entity.type
_entity.pdbx_description
1 polymer ?
#
loop_
_entity_poly.entity_id
_entity_poly.type
_entity_poly.pdbx_seq_one_letter_code
_entity_poly.pdbx_strand_id
1 'polypeptide(L)'
;MAILGNPGFAKNYVAAAVIAAFRIVKFGANDGEVQQSAASADLSIGVCGSLGAAAIGDRVDIIREGLVPVEFGGTVTRGQALTSDANGKAVAATPAAIKQTVVDGAAAGNVTVTGIATTDTLVAVIRLDVEADTGTSASGDKIQAAADLTAEFTITAANTINNAAGTNTTGDRLMVTYRKALTRVIGYAEVSAVAGDIGLAMIEPGSI
;
A
#
# COMPACT_ATOMS: atom_id res chain seq x y z
N MET A 1 -20.27 19.97 13.56
CA MET A 1 -21.29 18.98 13.96
C MET A 1 -20.54 17.71 14.35
N ALA A 2 -20.58 17.29 15.61
CA ALA A 2 -19.95 16.05 16.02
C ALA A 2 -20.72 14.90 15.36
N ILE A 3 -20.12 14.25 14.37
CA ILE A 3 -20.73 13.08 13.75
C ILE A 3 -20.56 11.94 14.75
N LEU A 4 -21.66 11.51 15.38
CA LEU A 4 -21.65 10.39 16.31
C LEU A 4 -21.42 9.09 15.52
N GLY A 5 -20.36 8.36 15.86
CA GLY A 5 -20.17 6.99 15.40
C GLY A 5 -21.21 6.05 16.03
N ASN A 6 -21.43 4.91 15.40
CA ASN A 6 -22.24 3.82 15.92
C ASN A 6 -21.35 2.57 16.08
N PRO A 7 -20.59 2.46 17.19
CA PRO A 7 -19.74 1.32 17.44
C PRO A 7 -20.61 0.07 17.65
N GLY A 8 -20.33 -1.01 16.92
CA GLY A 8 -21.04 -2.28 17.05
C GLY A 8 -20.44 -3.14 18.16
N PHE A 9 -19.13 -3.42 18.06
CA PHE A 9 -18.42 -4.26 19.02
C PHE A 9 -17.15 -3.58 19.52
N ALA A 10 -17.09 -3.34 20.84
CA ALA A 10 -15.89 -2.84 21.51
C ALA A 10 -15.41 -3.86 22.54
N LYS A 11 -14.10 -4.09 22.59
CA LYS A 11 -13.46 -4.96 23.58
C LYS A 11 -12.25 -4.28 24.18
N ASN A 12 -12.09 -4.46 25.49
CA ASN A 12 -10.98 -3.89 26.23
C ASN A 12 -9.74 -4.78 26.14
N TYR A 13 -8.58 -4.15 25.99
CA TYR A 13 -7.26 -4.77 25.88
C TYR A 13 -6.23 -4.05 26.75
N VAL A 14 -5.02 -4.61 26.82
CA VAL A 14 -3.84 -3.97 27.44
C VAL A 14 -2.96 -3.37 26.33
N ALA A 15 -2.46 -2.16 26.52
CA ALA A 15 -1.58 -1.53 25.55
C ALA A 15 -0.15 -2.09 25.65
N ALA A 16 0.41 -2.60 24.55
CA ALA A 16 1.81 -3.02 24.43
C ALA A 16 2.76 -1.87 24.07
N ALA A 17 2.22 -0.70 23.73
CA ALA A 17 2.93 0.53 23.40
C ALA A 17 1.99 1.73 23.61
N VAL A 18 2.50 2.95 23.48
CA VAL A 18 1.65 4.14 23.43
C VAL A 18 0.72 4.05 22.21
N ILE A 19 -0.57 4.33 22.40
CA ILE A 19 -1.58 4.34 21.33
C ILE A 19 -2.24 5.71 21.35
N ALA A 20 -2.04 6.52 20.31
CA ALA A 20 -2.74 7.80 20.20
C ALA A 20 -4.25 7.57 19.96
N ALA A 21 -5.08 8.58 20.23
CA ALA A 21 -6.53 8.52 19.97
C ALA A 21 -6.86 8.34 18.47
N PHE A 22 -7.98 7.69 18.16
CA PHE A 22 -8.51 7.50 16.80
C PHE A 22 -7.53 6.82 15.83
N ARG A 23 -6.81 5.81 16.32
CA ARG A 23 -5.81 5.04 15.57
C ARG A 23 -6.28 3.63 15.30
N ILE A 24 -5.93 3.14 14.12
CA ILE A 24 -6.02 1.73 13.77
C ILE A 24 -4.97 0.97 14.59
N VAL A 25 -5.39 -0.15 15.15
CA VAL A 25 -4.57 -1.01 16.00
C VAL A 25 -4.49 -2.44 15.48
N LYS A 26 -3.45 -3.15 15.92
CA LYS A 26 -3.19 -4.57 15.71
C LYS A 26 -2.94 -5.26 17.05
N PHE A 27 -2.92 -6.60 17.04
CA PHE A 27 -2.49 -7.34 18.22
C PHE A 27 -1.04 -7.04 18.61
N GLY A 28 -0.79 -7.04 19.92
CA GLY A 28 0.54 -7.01 20.51
C GLY A 28 1.27 -8.35 20.33
N ALA A 29 2.43 -8.48 20.96
CA ALA A 29 3.18 -9.74 20.96
C ALA A 29 2.55 -10.79 21.89
N ASN A 30 1.88 -10.36 22.95
CA ASN A 30 1.24 -11.24 23.94
C ASN A 30 -0.28 -11.27 23.78
N ASP A 31 -0.90 -12.34 24.29
CA ASP A 31 -2.35 -12.49 24.32
C ASP A 31 -3.01 -11.40 25.17
N GLY A 32 -4.06 -10.79 24.62
CA GLY A 32 -4.80 -9.71 25.29
C GLY A 32 -4.13 -8.34 25.18
N GLU A 33 -3.00 -8.23 24.47
CA GLU A 33 -2.35 -6.96 24.19
C GLU A 33 -2.68 -6.43 22.79
N VAL A 34 -2.65 -5.10 22.66
CA VAL A 34 -2.80 -4.37 21.39
C VAL A 34 -1.77 -3.26 21.30
N GLN A 35 -1.45 -2.87 20.07
CA GLN A 35 -0.56 -1.77 19.76
C GLN A 35 -1.05 -1.05 18.51
N GLN A 36 -0.57 0.16 18.30
CA GLN A 36 -0.87 0.91 17.08
C GLN A 36 -0.36 0.16 15.85
N SER A 37 -1.14 0.15 14.78
CA SER A 37 -0.68 -0.32 13.48
C SER A 37 0.37 0.64 12.91
N ALA A 38 1.35 0.11 12.20
CA ALA A 38 2.50 0.84 11.66
C ALA A 38 2.79 0.48 10.19
N ALA A 39 1.96 -0.34 9.56
CA ALA A 39 2.07 -0.64 8.14
C ALA A 39 0.72 -1.03 7.54
N SER A 40 0.57 -0.82 6.23
CA SER A 40 -0.62 -1.24 5.48
C SER A 40 -0.77 -2.76 5.36
N ALA A 41 0.30 -3.51 5.59
CA ALA A 41 0.28 -4.97 5.64
C ALA A 41 -0.09 -5.53 7.03
N ASP A 42 -0.20 -4.67 8.05
CA ASP A 42 -0.52 -5.12 9.40
C ASP A 42 -1.92 -5.75 9.46
N LEU A 43 -2.01 -6.83 10.25
CA LEU A 43 -3.28 -7.48 10.60
C LEU A 43 -4.05 -6.62 11.60
N SER A 44 -4.57 -5.50 11.10
CA SER A 44 -5.35 -4.54 11.87
C SER A 44 -6.68 -5.17 12.33
N ILE A 45 -7.10 -4.85 13.55
CA ILE A 45 -8.23 -5.52 14.23
C ILE A 45 -9.36 -4.57 14.61
N GLY A 46 -9.10 -3.26 14.61
CA GLY A 46 -10.05 -2.25 15.01
C GLY A 46 -9.40 -0.88 15.19
N VAL A 47 -10.15 0.04 15.78
CA VAL A 47 -9.75 1.43 16.02
C VAL A 47 -9.88 1.74 17.51
N CYS A 48 -8.90 2.45 18.07
CA CYS A 48 -8.99 2.94 19.45
C CYS A 48 -9.91 4.17 19.55
N GLY A 49 -10.58 4.30 20.69
CA GLY A 49 -11.44 5.45 20.96
C GLY A 49 -10.67 6.77 21.14
N SER A 50 -11.39 7.78 21.64
CA SER A 50 -10.87 9.14 21.81
C SER A 50 -9.81 9.31 22.90
N LEU A 51 -9.61 8.31 23.77
CA LEU A 51 -8.68 8.39 24.89
C LEU A 51 -7.28 7.88 24.54
N GLY A 52 -7.18 6.86 23.71
CA GLY A 52 -5.92 6.15 23.47
C GLY A 52 -5.38 5.44 24.72
N ALA A 53 -4.07 5.17 24.72
CA ALA A 53 -3.30 4.63 25.84
C ALA A 53 -1.98 5.42 25.94
N ALA A 54 -1.69 5.99 27.11
CA ALA A 54 -0.56 6.89 27.30
C ALA A 54 0.75 6.12 27.58
N ALA A 55 0.66 4.90 28.08
CA ALA A 55 1.79 4.04 28.40
C ALA A 55 1.50 2.55 28.16
N ILE A 56 2.56 1.74 28.16
CA ILE A 56 2.47 0.28 28.18
C ILE A 56 1.75 -0.17 29.46
N GLY A 57 0.85 -1.14 29.34
CA GLY A 57 0.06 -1.67 30.46
C GLY A 57 -1.27 -0.95 30.67
N ASP A 58 -1.48 0.22 30.05
CA ASP A 58 -2.75 0.94 30.14
C ASP A 58 -3.89 0.11 29.52
N ARG A 59 -5.09 0.29 30.07
CA ARG A 59 -6.30 -0.32 29.51
C ARG A 59 -6.83 0.55 28.38
N VAL A 60 -7.17 -0.09 27.27
CA VAL A 60 -7.68 0.59 26.08
C VAL A 60 -8.83 -0.17 25.46
N ASP A 61 -9.88 0.56 25.08
CA ASP A 61 -11.02 0.00 24.35
C ASP A 61 -10.77 0.07 22.85
N ILE A 62 -10.88 -1.07 22.19
CA ILE A 62 -10.75 -1.20 20.75
C ILE A 62 -12.11 -1.53 20.16
N ILE A 63 -12.57 -0.66 19.27
CA ILE A 63 -13.79 -0.85 18.51
C ILE A 63 -13.43 -1.66 17.27
N ARG A 64 -13.97 -2.87 17.20
CA ARG A 64 -13.64 -3.87 16.17
C ARG A 64 -14.71 -3.99 15.11
N GLU A 65 -15.85 -3.32 15.25
CA GLU A 65 -16.93 -3.35 14.28
C GLU A 65 -17.79 -2.09 14.38
N GLY A 66 -18.35 -1.65 13.26
CA GLY A 66 -19.32 -0.56 13.17
C GLY A 66 -18.71 0.77 12.70
N LEU A 67 -19.49 1.85 12.83
CA LEU A 67 -19.11 3.18 12.38
C LEU A 67 -18.28 3.91 13.44
N VAL A 68 -17.01 4.14 13.15
CA VAL A 68 -16.04 4.64 14.14
C VAL A 68 -15.29 5.86 13.61
N PRO A 69 -15.06 6.90 14.44
CA PRO A 69 -14.16 7.98 14.09
C PRO A 69 -12.71 7.48 14.01
N VAL A 70 -12.06 7.74 12.89
CA VAL A 70 -10.64 7.47 12.67
C VAL A 70 -9.96 8.75 12.18
N GLU A 71 -8.70 8.95 12.53
CA GLU A 71 -7.89 10.02 11.94
C GLU A 71 -7.33 9.56 10.59
N PHE A 72 -7.46 10.38 9.55
CA PHE A 72 -6.95 10.09 8.22
C PHE A 72 -5.48 10.52 8.10
N GLY A 73 -4.66 9.69 7.45
CA GLY A 73 -3.24 9.92 7.20
C GLY A 73 -2.95 10.44 5.78
N GLY A 74 -3.98 10.52 4.93
CA GLY A 74 -3.85 10.91 3.54
C GLY A 74 -5.21 11.19 2.91
N THR A 75 -5.21 11.53 1.61
CA THR A 75 -6.45 11.77 0.86
C THR A 75 -7.23 10.47 0.69
N VAL A 76 -8.50 10.51 1.07
CA VAL A 76 -9.45 9.41 0.92
C VAL A 76 -10.77 9.97 0.40
N THR A 77 -11.43 9.22 -0.48
CA THR A 77 -12.81 9.50 -0.91
C THR A 77 -13.79 8.51 -0.29
N ARG A 78 -15.05 8.94 -0.11
CA ARG A 78 -16.14 8.07 0.37
C ARG A 78 -16.19 6.73 -0.38
N GLY A 79 -16.44 5.66 0.37
CA GLY A 79 -16.49 4.27 -0.11
C GLY A 79 -15.13 3.62 -0.34
N GLN A 80 -14.01 4.34 -0.24
CA GLN A 80 -12.70 3.72 -0.40
C GLN A 80 -12.39 2.77 0.75
N ALA A 81 -11.83 1.61 0.39
CA ALA A 81 -11.25 0.70 1.36
C ALA A 81 -10.10 1.38 2.10
N LEU A 82 -9.99 1.12 3.40
CA LEU A 82 -9.03 1.74 4.30
C LEU A 82 -8.03 0.74 4.84
N THR A 83 -6.81 1.21 5.08
CA THR A 83 -5.75 0.51 5.80
C THR A 83 -4.98 1.49 6.70
N SER A 84 -4.03 1.01 7.48
CA SER A 84 -3.18 1.84 8.34
C SER A 84 -1.96 2.38 7.60
N ASP A 85 -1.59 3.62 7.88
CA ASP A 85 -0.25 4.14 7.60
C ASP A 85 0.76 3.77 8.71
N ALA A 86 1.96 4.37 8.64
CA ALA A 86 3.05 4.17 9.60
C ALA A 86 2.74 4.68 11.02
N ASN A 87 1.71 5.51 11.17
CA ASN A 87 1.32 6.16 12.40
C ASN A 87 -0.09 5.74 12.84
N GLY A 88 -0.61 4.60 12.38
CA GLY A 88 -1.94 4.12 12.76
C GLY A 88 -3.10 4.93 12.20
N LYS A 89 -2.87 5.85 11.25
CA LYS A 89 -3.94 6.65 10.64
C LYS A 89 -4.53 5.93 9.44
N ALA A 90 -5.79 6.22 9.14
CA ALA A 90 -6.49 5.65 8.00
C ALA A 90 -5.99 6.24 6.67
N VAL A 91 -5.56 5.39 5.76
CA VAL A 91 -5.21 5.75 4.38
C VAL A 91 -5.91 4.80 3.41
N ALA A 92 -6.05 5.22 2.15
CA ALA A 92 -6.64 4.37 1.13
C ALA A 92 -5.85 3.06 0.98
N ALA A 93 -6.54 1.94 1.10
CA ALA A 93 -5.99 0.63 0.80
C ALA A 93 -5.75 0.50 -0.72
N THR A 94 -4.68 -0.20 -1.09
CA THR A 94 -4.34 -0.45 -2.49
C THR A 94 -4.60 -1.93 -2.79
N PRO A 95 -5.56 -2.27 -3.67
CA PRO A 95 -5.83 -3.65 -4.01
C PRO A 95 -4.56 -4.40 -4.44
N ALA A 96 -4.42 -5.64 -3.98
CA ALA A 96 -3.37 -6.52 -4.47
C ALA A 96 -3.61 -6.77 -5.96
N ALA A 97 -2.69 -6.34 -6.80
CA ALA A 97 -2.80 -6.47 -8.25
C ALA A 97 -1.44 -6.83 -8.84
N ILE A 98 -1.46 -7.62 -9.92
CA ILE A 98 -0.34 -7.68 -10.84
C ILE A 98 -0.52 -6.51 -11.80
N LYS A 99 0.49 -5.65 -11.85
CA LYS A 99 0.58 -4.56 -12.81
C LYS A 99 1.63 -4.89 -13.84
N GLN A 100 1.33 -4.52 -15.08
CA GLN A 100 2.24 -4.63 -16.19
C GLN A 100 2.29 -3.28 -16.89
N THR A 101 3.48 -2.83 -17.24
CA THR A 101 3.68 -1.59 -17.99
C THR A 101 4.85 -1.76 -18.94
N VAL A 102 4.84 -0.99 -20.01
CA VAL A 102 5.95 -0.93 -20.96
C VAL A 102 6.62 0.42 -20.78
N VAL A 103 7.93 0.41 -20.55
CA VAL A 103 8.76 1.60 -20.37
C VAL A 103 9.88 1.62 -21.40
N ASP A 104 10.43 2.79 -21.64
CA ASP A 104 11.66 2.90 -22.41
C ASP A 104 12.82 2.24 -21.65
N GLY A 105 13.64 1.49 -22.39
CA GLY A 105 14.92 1.07 -21.88
C GLY A 105 15.89 2.24 -21.74
N ALA A 106 16.93 2.03 -20.95
CA ALA A 106 17.95 3.02 -20.69
C ALA A 106 19.34 2.37 -20.67
N ALA A 107 20.38 3.20 -20.57
CA ALA A 107 21.70 2.73 -20.18
C ALA A 107 21.62 1.98 -18.84
N ALA A 108 22.54 1.04 -18.61
CA ALA A 108 22.59 0.26 -17.37
C ALA A 108 22.55 1.18 -16.15
N GLY A 109 21.54 1.03 -15.31
CA GLY A 109 21.23 1.99 -14.25
C GLY A 109 19.73 2.12 -13.98
N ASN A 110 19.29 3.33 -13.64
CA ASN A 110 17.89 3.59 -13.26
C ASN A 110 16.97 3.61 -14.48
N VAL A 111 15.84 2.92 -14.37
CA VAL A 111 14.71 2.99 -15.29
C VAL A 111 13.48 3.45 -14.51
N THR A 112 12.74 4.42 -15.05
CA THR A 112 11.53 4.95 -14.43
C THR A 112 10.33 4.08 -14.74
N VAL A 113 9.66 3.58 -13.70
CA VAL A 113 8.45 2.75 -13.79
C VAL A 113 7.38 3.37 -12.90
N THR A 114 6.59 4.29 -13.45
CA THR A 114 5.59 5.02 -12.66
C THR A 114 4.56 4.08 -12.00
N GLY A 115 4.36 4.25 -10.69
CA GLY A 115 3.40 3.49 -9.89
C GLY A 115 3.96 2.28 -9.13
N ILE A 116 5.23 1.92 -9.39
CA ILE A 116 5.93 0.92 -8.56
C ILE A 116 6.37 1.57 -7.23
N ALA A 117 6.14 0.87 -6.13
CA ALA A 117 6.58 1.26 -4.80
C ALA A 117 7.73 0.36 -4.32
N THR A 118 8.52 0.82 -3.37
CA THR A 118 9.62 0.03 -2.77
C THR A 118 9.14 -1.24 -2.06
N THR A 119 7.86 -1.32 -1.72
CA THR A 119 7.23 -2.48 -1.09
C THR A 119 6.66 -3.49 -2.10
N ASP A 120 6.62 -3.14 -3.39
CA ASP A 120 6.18 -4.06 -4.44
C ASP A 120 7.24 -5.13 -4.70
N THR A 121 6.88 -6.16 -5.48
CA THR A 121 7.84 -7.19 -5.91
C THR A 121 7.89 -7.22 -7.43
N LEU A 122 9.10 -7.16 -8.00
CA LEU A 122 9.28 -7.44 -9.43
C LEU A 122 8.99 -8.92 -9.69
N VAL A 123 8.14 -9.17 -10.68
CA VAL A 123 7.79 -10.52 -11.13
C VAL A 123 8.53 -10.85 -12.41
N ALA A 124 8.57 -9.91 -13.35
CA ALA A 124 9.34 -10.03 -14.57
C ALA A 124 9.80 -8.67 -15.11
N VAL A 125 11.00 -8.63 -15.68
CA VAL A 125 11.48 -7.55 -16.55
C VAL A 125 11.92 -8.19 -17.85
N ILE A 126 11.07 -8.09 -18.86
CA ILE A 126 11.36 -8.63 -20.19
C ILE A 126 11.81 -7.48 -21.09
N ARG A 127 13.03 -7.57 -21.60
CA ARG A 127 13.49 -6.69 -22.68
C ARG A 127 12.83 -7.15 -23.98
N LEU A 128 12.26 -6.20 -24.70
CA LEU A 128 11.70 -6.37 -26.02
C LEU A 128 12.64 -5.61 -26.97
N ASP A 129 13.38 -6.35 -27.77
CA ASP A 129 14.38 -5.80 -28.66
C ASP A 129 13.65 -5.12 -29.81
N VAL A 130 13.75 -3.79 -29.88
CA VAL A 130 13.03 -2.99 -30.88
C VAL A 130 14.00 -2.58 -31.98
N GLU A 131 13.69 -2.96 -33.20
CA GLU A 131 14.41 -2.47 -34.38
C GLU A 131 13.46 -1.69 -35.30
N ALA A 132 14.03 -0.69 -35.98
CA ALA A 132 13.36 0.00 -37.06
C ALA A 132 12.95 -1.01 -38.14
N ASP A 133 11.69 -0.95 -38.60
CA ASP A 133 11.24 -1.83 -39.66
C ASP A 133 11.97 -1.53 -40.97
N THR A 134 12.87 -2.43 -41.38
CA THR A 134 13.56 -2.36 -42.67
C THR A 134 12.77 -2.99 -43.82
N GLY A 135 11.55 -3.48 -43.55
CA GLY A 135 10.65 -4.07 -44.53
C GLY A 135 9.86 -3.06 -45.37
N THR A 136 9.36 -3.51 -46.52
CA THR A 136 8.54 -2.73 -47.47
C THR A 136 7.15 -2.32 -46.96
N SER A 137 6.77 -2.71 -45.74
CA SER A 137 5.51 -2.32 -45.10
C SER A 137 5.79 -1.35 -43.96
N ALA A 138 6.08 -0.09 -44.31
CA ALA A 138 6.47 0.98 -43.39
C ALA A 138 5.37 1.39 -42.38
N SER A 139 5.09 0.55 -41.39
CA SER A 139 4.18 0.88 -40.28
C SER A 139 4.51 0.09 -39.01
N GLY A 140 5.68 0.36 -38.42
CA GLY A 140 5.91 0.16 -36.99
C GLY A 140 7.19 -0.58 -36.62
N ASP A 141 7.87 -0.06 -35.60
CA ASP A 141 8.90 -0.72 -34.82
C ASP A 141 8.52 -2.19 -34.50
N LYS A 142 9.35 -3.16 -34.93
CA LYS A 142 9.10 -4.60 -34.70
C LYS A 142 9.84 -5.07 -33.46
N ILE A 143 9.21 -5.98 -32.71
CA ILE A 143 9.89 -6.75 -31.66
C ILE A 143 10.62 -7.91 -32.33
N GLN A 144 11.95 -7.89 -32.32
CA GLN A 144 12.77 -8.92 -32.98
C GLN A 144 13.13 -10.08 -32.05
N ALA A 145 13.33 -9.79 -30.77
CA ALA A 145 13.63 -10.77 -29.76
C ALA A 145 13.08 -10.31 -28.41
N ALA A 146 13.01 -11.24 -27.47
CA ALA A 146 12.71 -10.93 -26.08
C ALA A 146 13.69 -11.67 -25.17
N ALA A 147 14.22 -10.97 -24.17
CA ALA A 147 15.12 -11.52 -23.18
C ALA A 147 14.58 -11.26 -21.77
N ASP A 148 14.61 -12.27 -20.91
CA ASP A 148 14.29 -12.11 -19.50
C ASP A 148 15.50 -11.53 -18.76
N LEU A 149 15.38 -10.29 -18.29
CA LEU A 149 16.39 -9.58 -17.51
C LEU A 149 16.01 -9.46 -16.03
N THR A 150 14.98 -10.17 -15.57
CA THR A 150 14.40 -10.00 -14.22
C THR A 150 15.45 -10.07 -13.11
N ALA A 151 16.44 -10.96 -13.24
CA ALA A 151 17.49 -11.13 -12.24
C ALA A 151 18.47 -9.95 -12.15
N GLU A 152 18.54 -9.08 -13.16
CA GLU A 152 19.41 -7.91 -13.18
C GLU A 152 18.78 -6.69 -12.51
N PHE A 153 17.45 -6.68 -12.35
CA PHE A 153 16.70 -5.53 -11.88
C PHE A 153 16.26 -5.67 -10.43
N THR A 154 16.39 -4.58 -9.68
CA THR A 154 15.83 -4.43 -8.34
C THR A 154 15.06 -3.13 -8.22
N ILE A 155 14.05 -3.07 -7.36
CA ILE A 155 13.36 -1.82 -7.03
C ILE A 155 14.24 -1.06 -6.04
N THR A 156 14.78 0.08 -6.45
CA THR A 156 15.69 0.88 -5.61
C THR A 156 15.01 2.07 -4.96
N ALA A 157 13.93 2.57 -5.56
CA ALA A 157 13.12 3.68 -5.03
C ALA A 157 11.70 3.63 -5.59
N ALA A 158 10.82 4.47 -5.05
CA ALA A 158 9.51 4.70 -5.67
C ALA A 158 9.69 5.13 -7.14
N ASN A 159 8.85 4.59 -8.02
CA ASN A 159 8.89 4.82 -9.47
C ASN A 159 10.21 4.41 -10.16
N THR A 160 11.07 3.61 -9.53
CA THR A 160 12.42 3.32 -10.04
C THR A 160 12.80 1.86 -9.87
N ILE A 161 13.18 1.22 -10.98
CA ILE A 161 13.94 -0.03 -10.97
C ILE A 161 15.36 0.26 -11.44
N ASN A 162 16.31 -0.58 -11.05
CA ASN A 162 17.71 -0.37 -11.38
C ASN A 162 18.40 -1.68 -11.74
N ASN A 163 19.20 -1.64 -12.81
CA ASN A 163 20.13 -2.69 -13.22
C ASN A 163 21.57 -2.16 -13.28
N ALA A 164 22.07 -1.58 -12.19
CA ALA A 164 23.43 -1.05 -12.13
C ALA A 164 24.45 -2.10 -12.59
N ALA A 165 25.29 -1.73 -13.56
CA ALA A 165 26.26 -2.60 -14.23
C ALA A 165 25.66 -3.83 -14.96
N GLY A 166 24.35 -3.86 -15.18
CA GLY A 166 23.65 -4.87 -15.96
C GLY A 166 23.64 -4.57 -17.46
N THR A 167 22.72 -5.23 -18.16
CA THR A 167 22.52 -5.14 -19.61
C THR A 167 22.05 -3.74 -20.01
N ASN A 168 22.69 -3.15 -21.03
CA ASN A 168 22.20 -1.91 -21.64
C ASN A 168 20.91 -2.20 -22.42
N THR A 169 19.87 -1.40 -22.19
CA THR A 169 18.54 -1.55 -22.82
C THR A 169 18.18 -0.32 -23.66
N THR A 170 19.14 0.57 -23.92
CA THR A 170 18.93 1.79 -24.71
C THR A 170 18.43 1.43 -26.11
N GLY A 171 17.31 2.02 -26.52
CA GLY A 171 16.68 1.76 -27.82
C GLY A 171 15.62 0.66 -27.79
N ASP A 172 15.63 -0.18 -26.75
CA ASP A 172 14.64 -1.23 -26.54
C ASP A 172 13.48 -0.76 -25.66
N ARG A 173 12.46 -1.61 -25.53
CA ARG A 173 11.37 -1.42 -24.57
C ARG A 173 11.48 -2.47 -23.48
N LEU A 174 11.15 -2.10 -22.24
CA LEU A 174 11.08 -3.02 -21.13
C LEU A 174 9.62 -3.24 -20.75
N MET A 175 9.18 -4.48 -20.83
CA MET A 175 7.91 -4.92 -20.29
C MET A 175 8.13 -5.33 -18.83
N VAL A 176 7.69 -4.46 -17.93
CA VAL A 176 7.86 -4.63 -16.49
C VAL A 176 6.57 -5.12 -15.88
N THR A 177 6.62 -6.31 -15.29
CA THR A 177 5.53 -6.92 -14.53
C THR A 177 5.91 -6.93 -13.06
N TYR A 178 5.07 -6.32 -12.22
CA TYR A 178 5.28 -6.25 -10.78
C TYR A 178 3.98 -6.53 -10.03
N ARG A 179 4.11 -7.10 -8.85
CA ARG A 179 2.99 -7.34 -7.95
C ARG A 179 2.96 -6.25 -6.89
N LYS A 180 1.80 -5.61 -6.74
CA LYS A 180 1.58 -4.62 -5.66
C LYS A 180 1.68 -5.30 -4.30
N ALA A 181 2.27 -4.61 -3.33
CA ALA A 181 2.27 -5.06 -1.93
C ALA A 181 0.84 -5.35 -1.44
N LEU A 182 0.69 -6.37 -0.59
CA LEU A 182 -0.58 -6.66 0.06
C LEU A 182 -0.92 -5.51 1.01
N THR A 183 -2.08 -4.85 0.83
CA THR A 183 -2.67 -4.01 1.87
C THR A 183 -3.85 -4.74 2.51
N ARG A 184 -3.87 -4.80 3.83
CA ARG A 184 -4.99 -5.38 4.57
C ARG A 184 -6.07 -4.31 4.77
N VAL A 185 -7.28 -4.61 4.32
CA VAL A 185 -8.44 -3.73 4.50
C VAL A 185 -8.97 -3.88 5.92
N ILE A 186 -9.18 -2.74 6.60
CA ILE A 186 -9.83 -2.70 7.92
C ILE A 186 -11.31 -2.29 7.84
N GLY A 187 -11.70 -1.68 6.73
CA GLY A 187 -13.01 -1.07 6.58
C GLY A 187 -13.11 -0.13 5.39
N TYR A 188 -14.17 0.69 5.37
CA TYR A 188 -14.47 1.64 4.30
C TYR A 188 -14.71 3.05 4.83
N ALA A 189 -14.32 4.06 4.06
CA ALA A 189 -14.53 5.45 4.42
C ALA A 189 -15.98 5.89 4.20
N GLU A 190 -16.63 6.46 5.21
CA GLU A 190 -17.96 7.08 5.05
C GLU A 190 -17.89 8.55 4.64
N VAL A 191 -16.70 9.14 4.76
CA VAL A 191 -16.42 10.54 4.44
C VAL A 191 -15.26 10.64 3.44
N SER A 192 -15.24 11.74 2.68
CA SER A 192 -14.02 12.15 1.99
C SER A 192 -13.22 13.01 2.95
N ALA A 193 -11.92 12.79 3.04
CA ALA A 193 -11.04 13.38 4.03
C ALA A 193 -9.63 13.56 3.49
N VAL A 194 -8.86 14.44 4.13
CA VAL A 194 -7.42 14.60 3.92
C VAL A 194 -6.66 14.27 5.20
N ALA A 195 -5.33 14.27 5.13
CA ALA A 195 -4.50 13.99 6.29
C ALA A 195 -4.79 14.94 7.46
N GLY A 196 -4.96 14.37 8.66
CA GLY A 196 -5.27 15.08 9.90
C GLY A 196 -6.76 15.21 10.20
N ASP A 197 -7.64 14.95 9.22
CA ASP A 197 -9.08 14.95 9.46
C ASP A 197 -9.48 13.77 10.34
N ILE A 198 -10.44 14.00 11.24
CA ILE A 198 -11.12 12.91 11.95
C ILE A 198 -12.50 12.74 11.32
N GLY A 199 -12.81 11.53 10.87
CA GLY A 199 -14.08 11.22 10.23
C GLY A 199 -14.47 9.77 10.37
N LEU A 200 -15.69 9.44 9.95
CA LEU A 200 -16.23 8.10 10.11
C LEU A 200 -15.66 7.12 9.08
N ALA A 201 -15.34 5.94 9.57
CA ALA A 201 -15.09 4.74 8.80
C ALA A 201 -16.00 3.61 9.30
N MET A 202 -16.57 2.84 8.39
CA MET A 202 -17.16 1.55 8.71
C MET A 202 -16.04 0.54 8.93
N ILE A 203 -15.95 -0.04 10.12
CA ILE A 203 -14.93 -1.02 10.50
C ILE A 203 -15.52 -2.42 10.36
N GLU A 204 -14.90 -3.23 9.50
CA GLU A 204 -15.28 -4.62 9.19
C GLU A 204 -14.00 -5.44 8.99
N PRO A 205 -13.27 -5.77 10.08
CA PRO A 205 -11.98 -6.43 10.00
C PRO A 205 -12.17 -7.85 9.48
N GLY A 206 -11.66 -8.14 8.28
CA GLY A 206 -11.78 -9.48 7.69
C GLY A 206 -12.08 -9.50 6.20
N SER A 207 -12.57 -8.40 5.61
CA SER A 207 -12.75 -8.31 4.16
C SER A 207 -11.39 -8.50 3.46
N ILE A 208 -11.32 -9.50 2.58
CA ILE A 208 -10.17 -9.77 1.72
C ILE A 208 -10.38 -9.09 0.36
#